data_AF-A0A6P0XM16-F1
#
_entry.id   AF-A0A6P0XM16-F1
#
_cell.length_a   1.000
_cell.length_b   1.000
_cell.length_c   1.000
_cell.angle_alpha   90.00
_cell.angle_beta   90.00
_cell.angle_gamma   90.00
#
_symmetry.space_group_name_H-M   'P 1'
#
loop_
_entity.id
_entity.type
_entity.pdbx_description
1 polymer ?
#
loop_
_entity_poly.entity_id
_entity_poly.type
_entity_poly.pdbx_seq_one_letter_code
_entity_poly.pdbx_strand_id
1 'polypeptide(L)'
;MSGSSHGIWGILLCTQHWAITSYLNAIGLTQHYYTQALHWFHSQGISAQKLSTMWHKWLITHPKDDGLLGQPVYVGDGIKVAKEGKKMPAVKKLHNESENVTKAEWIRGHYFGVITLLE
;
A
#
# COMPACT_ATOMS: atom_id res chain seq x y z
N MET A 1 -8.56 35.13 2.24
CA MET A 1 -8.81 34.42 0.97
C MET A 1 -8.90 32.96 1.32
N SER A 2 -10.10 32.38 1.20
CA SER A 2 -10.41 31.02 1.65
C SER A 2 -9.81 30.01 0.68
N GLY A 3 -8.69 29.39 1.05
CA GLY A 3 -8.11 28.27 0.32
C GLY A 3 -9.00 27.05 0.48
N SER A 4 -9.56 26.55 -0.61
CA SER A 4 -10.27 25.29 -0.64
C SER A 4 -9.26 24.18 -0.89
N SER A 5 -8.91 23.42 0.15
CA SER A 5 -8.08 22.20 0.01
C SER A 5 -8.85 21.17 -0.80
N HIS A 6 -8.31 20.80 -1.96
CA HIS A 6 -8.89 19.80 -2.83
C HIS A 6 -8.20 18.46 -2.55
N GLY A 7 -8.75 17.65 -1.65
CA GLY A 7 -8.20 16.32 -1.39
C GLY A 7 -8.42 15.39 -2.57
N ILE A 8 -7.36 14.80 -3.12
CA ILE A 8 -7.45 13.70 -4.08
C ILE A 8 -7.65 12.39 -3.31
N TRP A 9 -8.87 11.86 -3.35
CA TRP A 9 -9.23 10.59 -2.74
C TRP A 9 -9.39 9.51 -3.81
N GLY A 10 -8.68 8.39 -3.68
CA GLY A 10 -8.85 7.21 -4.51
C GLY A 10 -9.66 6.16 -3.76
N ILE A 11 -10.83 5.78 -4.29
CA ILE A 11 -11.62 4.65 -3.76
C ILE A 11 -11.57 3.53 -4.79
N LEU A 12 -11.07 2.37 -4.37
CA LEU A 12 -11.08 1.17 -5.19
C LEU A 12 -12.27 0.29 -4.77
N LEU A 13 -13.43 0.52 -5.38
CA LEU A 13 -14.63 -0.29 -5.14
C LEU A 13 -14.55 -1.58 -5.96
N CYS A 14 -14.18 -2.67 -5.31
CA CYS A 14 -14.23 -3.99 -5.89
C CYS A 14 -15.58 -4.64 -5.58
N THR A 15 -16.55 -4.48 -6.49
CA THR A 15 -17.78 -5.27 -6.48
C THR A 15 -17.60 -6.36 -7.53
N GLN A 16 -17.43 -7.64 -7.16
CA GLN A 16 -17.79 -8.82 -7.98
C GLN A 16 -17.31 -10.19 -7.45
N HIS A 17 -17.74 -11.24 -8.19
CA HIS A 17 -17.86 -12.67 -7.87
C HIS A 17 -16.58 -13.37 -7.37
N TRP A 18 -16.74 -14.55 -6.78
CA TRP A 18 -15.74 -15.25 -5.97
C TRP A 18 -14.53 -15.74 -6.80
N ALA A 19 -13.55 -14.88 -7.11
CA ALA A 19 -12.24 -15.40 -7.50
C ALA A 19 -11.56 -16.10 -6.31
N ILE A 20 -10.73 -17.10 -6.64
CA ILE A 20 -9.95 -17.91 -5.70
C ILE A 20 -9.08 -17.03 -4.76
N THR A 21 -8.72 -15.80 -5.17
CA THR A 21 -8.00 -14.84 -4.33
C THR A 21 -8.55 -13.41 -4.46
N SER A 22 -8.56 -12.68 -3.34
CA SER A 22 -8.98 -11.27 -3.27
C SER A 22 -8.16 -10.32 -4.15
N TYR A 23 -6.91 -10.69 -4.47
CA TYR A 23 -6.03 -9.92 -5.34
C TYR A 23 -6.56 -9.82 -6.77
N LEU A 24 -6.96 -10.95 -7.38
CA LEU A 24 -7.52 -10.94 -8.74
C LEU A 24 -8.81 -10.13 -8.82
N ASN A 25 -9.67 -10.28 -7.80
CA ASN A 25 -10.90 -9.50 -7.70
C ASN A 25 -10.59 -8.01 -7.70
N ALA A 26 -9.63 -7.56 -6.89
CA ALA A 26 -9.28 -6.14 -6.77
C ALA A 26 -8.90 -5.50 -8.11
N ILE A 27 -8.33 -6.27 -9.05
CA ILE A 27 -7.94 -5.79 -10.38
C ILE A 27 -8.92 -6.16 -11.50
N GLY A 28 -10.09 -6.72 -11.15
CA GLY A 28 -11.14 -7.07 -12.11
C GLY A 28 -10.82 -8.28 -12.99
N LEU A 29 -9.87 -9.14 -12.59
CA LEU A 29 -9.50 -10.33 -13.34
C LEU A 29 -10.30 -11.55 -12.89
N THR A 30 -10.68 -12.39 -13.86
CA THR A 30 -11.37 -13.65 -13.58
C THR A 30 -10.40 -14.72 -13.06
N GLN A 31 -10.94 -15.76 -12.41
CA GLN A 31 -10.15 -16.89 -11.88
C GLN A 31 -9.26 -17.58 -12.93
N HIS A 32 -9.61 -17.49 -14.23
CA HIS A 32 -8.84 -18.10 -15.31
C HIS A 32 -7.42 -17.52 -15.42
N TYR A 33 -7.22 -16.29 -14.96
CA TYR A 33 -5.93 -15.61 -14.99
C TYR A 33 -5.08 -15.84 -13.74
N TYR A 34 -5.52 -16.69 -12.80
CA TYR A 34 -4.82 -16.88 -11.53
C TYR A 34 -3.38 -17.34 -11.70
N THR A 35 -3.13 -18.31 -12.57
CA THR A 35 -1.78 -18.83 -12.81
C THR A 35 -0.89 -17.75 -13.42
N GLN A 36 -1.38 -17.01 -14.42
CA GLN A 36 -0.69 -15.89 -15.06
C GLN A 36 -0.39 -14.76 -14.06
N ALA A 37 -1.32 -14.49 -13.14
CA ALA A 37 -1.15 -13.51 -12.09
C ALA A 37 -0.15 -13.96 -11.02
N LEU A 38 -0.03 -15.27 -10.74
CA LEU A 38 1.06 -15.80 -9.93
C LEU A 38 2.42 -15.57 -10.59
N HIS A 39 2.52 -15.72 -11.91
CA HIS A 39 3.75 -15.41 -12.63
C HIS A 39 4.17 -13.93 -12.48
N TRP A 40 3.24 -12.99 -12.26
CA TRP A 40 3.60 -11.60 -11.98
C TRP A 40 4.40 -11.44 -10.69
N PHE A 41 4.04 -12.16 -9.63
CA PHE A 41 4.79 -12.09 -8.36
C PHE A 41 6.22 -12.63 -8.46
N HIS A 42 6.48 -13.50 -9.44
CA HIS A 42 7.80 -14.07 -9.70
C HIS A 42 8.52 -13.41 -10.89
N SER A 43 7.85 -12.50 -11.60
CA SER A 43 8.40 -11.81 -12.75
C SER A 43 9.39 -10.74 -12.33
N GLN A 44 10.51 -10.63 -13.05
CA GLN A 44 11.43 -9.50 -12.92
C GLN A 44 11.02 -8.30 -13.80
N GLY A 45 9.96 -8.44 -14.61
CA GLY A 45 9.48 -7.40 -15.52
C GLY A 45 8.82 -6.21 -14.80
N ILE A 46 8.36 -6.40 -13.57
CA ILE A 46 7.77 -5.35 -12.74
C ILE A 46 8.57 -5.25 -11.43
N SER A 47 9.03 -4.04 -11.11
CA SER A 47 9.71 -3.76 -9.85
C SER A 47 8.82 -2.85 -9.01
N ALA A 48 8.41 -3.33 -7.84
CA ALA A 48 7.66 -2.53 -6.88
C ALA A 48 8.39 -1.22 -6.55
N GLN A 49 9.71 -1.26 -6.41
CA GLN A 49 10.52 -0.08 -6.12
C GLN A 49 10.50 0.93 -7.28
N LYS A 50 10.60 0.48 -8.53
CA LYS A 50 10.47 1.37 -9.70
C LYS A 50 9.07 1.98 -9.77
N LEU A 51 8.03 1.19 -9.53
CA LEU A 51 6.65 1.66 -9.53
C LEU A 51 6.42 2.72 -8.43
N SER A 52 6.87 2.47 -7.20
CA SER A 52 6.81 3.43 -6.10
C SER A 52 7.58 4.72 -6.42
N THR A 53 8.73 4.62 -7.07
CA THR A 53 9.52 5.79 -7.48
C THR A 53 8.80 6.61 -8.55
N MET A 54 8.19 5.96 -9.55
CA MET A 54 7.41 6.63 -10.58
C MET A 54 6.17 7.31 -9.99
N TRP A 55 5.46 6.62 -9.10
CA TRP A 55 4.33 7.16 -8.37
C TRP A 55 4.71 8.41 -7.56
N HIS A 56 5.82 8.35 -6.82
CA HIS A 56 6.33 9.50 -6.08
C HIS A 56 6.69 10.68 -7.02
N LYS A 57 7.38 10.41 -8.13
CA LYS A 57 7.71 11.43 -9.14
C LYS A 57 6.47 12.09 -9.73
N TRP A 58 5.41 11.32 -9.95
CA TRP A 58 4.13 11.85 -10.43
C TRP A 58 3.39 12.65 -9.34
N LEU A 59 3.42 12.20 -8.09
CA LEU A 59 2.81 12.95 -6.98
C LEU A 59 3.40 14.35 -6.84
N ILE A 60 4.73 14.49 -6.91
CA ILE A 60 5.39 15.79 -6.71
C ILE A 60 5.17 16.80 -7.85
N THR A 61 4.59 16.39 -8.99
CA THR A 61 4.23 17.31 -10.08
C THR A 61 2.91 18.04 -9.84
N HIS A 62 2.10 17.63 -8.86
CA HIS A 62 0.84 18.30 -8.55
C HIS A 62 1.08 19.62 -7.81
N PRO A 63 0.28 20.66 -8.09
CA PRO A 63 0.38 21.94 -7.39
C PRO A 63 0.17 21.75 -5.89
N LYS A 64 1.01 22.42 -5.09
CA LYS A 64 1.09 22.25 -3.63
C LYS A 64 0.43 23.45 -2.98
N ASP A 65 -0.87 23.58 -3.19
CA ASP A 65 -1.56 24.83 -2.88
C ASP A 65 -1.67 25.08 -1.36
N ASP A 66 -1.65 24.02 -0.51
CA ASP A 66 -1.78 24.14 0.95
C ASP A 66 -0.66 23.38 1.74
N GLY A 67 0.60 23.60 1.37
CA GLY A 67 1.74 23.10 2.14
C GLY A 67 1.98 23.83 3.48
N LEU A 68 2.43 23.13 4.52
CA LEU A 68 2.84 23.77 5.79
C LEU A 68 4.03 24.70 5.52
N LEU A 69 3.84 26.01 5.72
CA LEU A 69 4.84 27.05 5.42
C LEU A 69 5.34 27.02 3.96
N GLY A 70 4.48 26.64 3.01
CA GLY A 70 4.82 26.54 1.59
C GLY A 70 5.67 25.33 1.22
N GLN A 71 5.80 24.34 2.11
CA GLN A 71 6.47 23.07 1.85
C GLN A 71 5.45 21.93 1.72
N PRO A 72 5.67 20.96 0.81
CA PRO A 72 4.79 19.80 0.68
C PRO A 72 4.75 19.00 1.99
N VAL A 73 3.55 18.66 2.45
CA VAL A 73 3.35 17.79 3.61
C VAL A 73 3.09 16.37 3.12
N TYR A 74 3.94 15.44 3.55
CA TYR A 74 3.75 14.02 3.27
C TYR A 74 3.11 13.36 4.49
N VAL A 75 2.05 12.60 4.26
CA VAL A 75 1.45 11.74 5.28
C VAL A 75 1.90 10.32 5.01
N GLY A 76 2.61 9.75 5.98
CA GLY A 76 2.97 8.34 5.97
C GLY A 76 2.10 7.57 6.94
N ASP A 77 1.57 6.44 6.50
CA ASP A 77 0.99 5.44 7.42
C ASP A 77 1.62 4.07 7.16
N GLY A 78 1.69 3.25 8.20
CA GLY A 78 2.35 1.96 8.18
C GLY A 78 1.64 0.95 9.06
N ILE A 79 1.31 -0.20 8.49
CA ILE A 79 0.69 -1.31 9.21
C ILE A 79 1.61 -2.53 9.27
N LYS A 80 1.78 -3.05 10.50
CA LYS A 80 2.43 -4.33 10.78
C LYS A 80 1.33 -5.41 10.84
N VAL A 81 1.31 -6.31 9.87
CA VAL A 81 0.27 -7.37 9.77
C VAL A 81 0.89 -8.72 10.12
N ALA A 82 0.44 -9.31 11.23
CA ALA A 82 0.87 -10.64 11.65
C ALA A 82 0.46 -11.72 10.63
N LYS A 83 1.33 -12.71 10.43
CA LYS A 83 1.11 -13.86 9.54
C LYS A 83 1.46 -15.15 10.25
N GLU A 84 0.53 -16.10 10.22
CA GLU A 84 0.70 -17.41 10.87
C GLU A 84 1.39 -18.45 9.96
N GLY A 85 1.47 -18.18 8.66
CA GLY A 85 2.10 -19.07 7.68
C GLY A 85 3.60 -19.22 7.91
N LYS A 86 4.05 -20.36 8.45
CA LYS A 86 5.47 -20.63 8.76
C LYS A 86 6.40 -20.58 7.53
N LYS A 87 5.88 -20.89 6.34
CA LYS A 87 6.60 -20.89 5.05
C LYS A 87 6.17 -19.74 4.12
N MET A 88 5.43 -18.77 4.63
CA MET A 88 4.98 -17.65 3.81
C MET A 88 6.18 -16.79 3.41
N PRO A 89 6.39 -16.51 2.11
CA PRO A 89 7.57 -15.78 1.65
C PRO A 89 7.59 -14.34 2.17
N ALA A 90 8.80 -13.79 2.31
CA ALA A 90 9.06 -12.42 2.77
C ALA A 90 8.49 -12.03 4.15
N VAL A 91 8.06 -13.01 4.98
CA VAL A 91 7.67 -12.76 6.37
C VAL A 91 8.90 -12.40 7.20
N LYS A 92 8.83 -11.28 7.90
CA LYS A 92 9.91 -10.74 8.74
C LYS A 92 9.51 -10.81 10.21
N LYS A 93 10.50 -10.85 11.10
CA LYS A 93 10.31 -10.58 12.53
C LYS A 93 10.24 -9.05 12.68
N LEU A 94 9.11 -8.54 13.15
CA LEU A 94 8.83 -7.11 13.29
C LEU A 94 8.63 -6.81 14.77
N HIS A 95 9.32 -5.79 15.27
CA HIS A 95 9.09 -5.25 16.60
C HIS A 95 7.85 -4.35 16.58
N ASN A 96 7.07 -4.34 17.64
CA ASN A 96 5.93 -3.46 17.79
C ASN A 96 6.29 -2.36 18.80
N GLU A 97 6.38 -1.12 18.31
CA GLU A 97 6.78 0.05 19.11
C GLU A 97 5.63 0.62 19.95
N SER A 98 4.42 0.07 19.79
CA SER A 98 3.26 0.46 20.59
C SER A 98 3.39 -0.06 22.02
N GLU A 99 3.32 0.82 23.00
CA GLU A 99 3.21 0.50 24.44
C GLU A 99 1.86 -0.15 24.82
N ASN A 100 1.13 -0.71 23.86
CA ASN A 100 -0.10 -1.41 24.14
C ASN A 100 0.22 -2.82 24.65
N VAL A 101 0.00 -3.01 25.95
CA VAL A 101 0.24 -4.26 26.69
C VAL A 101 -0.53 -5.47 26.12
N THR A 102 -1.61 -5.24 25.36
CA THR A 102 -2.39 -6.34 24.75
C THR A 102 -1.81 -6.81 23.41
N LYS A 103 -0.82 -6.12 22.84
CA LYS A 103 -0.16 -6.51 21.59
C LYS A 103 1.17 -7.18 21.90
N ALA A 104 1.49 -8.25 21.18
CA ALA A 104 2.80 -8.87 21.28
C ALA A 104 3.91 -7.87 20.87
N GLU A 105 4.97 -7.79 21.66
CA GLU A 105 6.16 -6.96 21.40
C GLU A 105 6.84 -7.32 20.07
N TRP A 106 6.75 -8.59 19.67
CA TRP A 106 7.28 -9.08 18.42
C TRP A 106 6.24 -9.88 17.66
N ILE A 107 6.10 -9.59 16.38
CA ILE A 107 5.25 -10.36 15.47
C ILE A 107 6.08 -10.91 14.31
N ARG A 108 5.66 -12.05 13.76
CA ARG A 108 6.07 -12.46 12.43
C ARG A 108 5.03 -11.96 11.45
N GLY A 109 5.45 -11.17 10.47
CA GLY A 109 4.49 -10.54 9.59
C GLY A 109 5.10 -9.81 8.41
N HIS A 110 4.24 -9.09 7.71
CA HIS A 110 4.62 -8.14 6.68
C HIS A 110 4.40 -6.72 7.19
N TYR A 111 5.25 -5.81 6.75
CA TYR A 111 5.07 -4.38 6.96
C TYR A 111 4.63 -3.78 5.63
N PHE A 112 3.51 -3.07 5.65
CA PHE A 112 3.01 -2.32 4.51
C PHE A 112 2.98 -0.84 4.89
N GLY A 113 3.72 -0.03 4.15
CA GLY A 113 3.73 1.41 4.31
C GLY A 113 3.11 2.09 3.09
N VAL A 114 2.40 3.19 3.32
CA VAL A 114 1.91 4.10 2.29
C VAL A 114 2.41 5.50 2.59
N ILE A 115 2.73 6.25 1.54
CA ILE A 115 3.04 7.67 1.62
C ILE A 115 2.08 8.38 0.67
N THR A 116 1.40 9.40 1.18
CA THR A 116 0.51 10.26 0.40
C THR A 116 0.96 11.72 0.55
N LEU A 117 0.50 12.56 -0.38
CA LEU A 117 0.62 14.01 -0.25
C LEU A 117 -0.65 14.52 0.45
N LEU A 118 -0.49 15.44 1.41
CA LEU A 118 -1.60 16.21 1.94
C LEU A 118 -1.70 17.48 1.07
N GLU A 119 -2.78 17.57 0.30
CA GLU A 119 -3.22 18.78 -0.41
C GLU A 119 -4.32 19.48 0.38
#